data_AF-Q8TYK7-F1
#
_entry.id   AF-Q8TYK7-F1
#
_cell.length_a   1.000
_cell.length_b   1.000
_cell.length_c   1.000
_cell.angle_alpha   90.00
_cell.angle_beta   90.00
_cell.angle_gamma   90.00
#
_symmetry.space_group_name_H-M   'P 1'
#
loop_
_entity.id
_entity.type
_entity.pdbx_description
1 polymer ?
#
loop_
_entity_poly.entity_id
_entity_poly.type
_entity_poly.pdbx_seq_one_letter_code
_entity_poly.pdbx_strand_id
1 'polypeptide(L)'
;MNATLRIRNRPVAESTYTSLRGAKAEVVRVEREEREIHPKPPFETGTMLQAATRRLRLSSERVMQLAQDLFEGGLITYHRTDSTRVSEEGKRVARDYIRANFDPEDYNPRTWEPEAEHVEGAHECIRPTRPADAEELRTMVREGAIQTTVTLTSHHLRLYDLVFRRFVASQMKPAKVLYQEAVLEVEVKGVPVAELELSGVLEIVEPGFTKVLTEYDLPAYGIRETPELEEGDRLEIGDVEVLERHEEYPYDQSELVEDMRERGLGRPSTYAQIVEKLFRRGYVYEVPQRRWIFPTTRGEAVYEYLSTHYERFVSEETTRDLEERMDAVALGKAEYQEEMEKLYLELERVVEMPDPEP
;
A
#
# COMPACT_ATOMS: atom_id res chain seq x y z
N MET A 1 24.68 4.49 0.77
CA MET A 1 23.75 5.11 1.73
C MET A 1 23.24 6.40 1.13
N ASN A 2 21.97 6.74 1.33
CA ASN A 2 21.41 7.99 0.83
C ASN A 2 20.94 8.82 2.02
N ALA A 3 21.56 9.96 2.25
CA ALA A 3 21.02 11.01 3.12
C ALA A 3 20.21 11.98 2.26
N THR A 4 19.22 12.64 2.85
CA THR A 4 18.42 13.67 2.16
C THR A 4 18.52 14.99 2.92
N LEU A 5 19.07 16.03 2.27
CA LEU A 5 19.02 17.40 2.76
C LEU A 5 17.86 18.14 2.08
N ARG A 6 16.91 18.65 2.86
CA ARG A 6 15.78 19.42 2.33
C ARG A 6 16.11 20.91 2.29
N ILE A 7 16.12 21.51 1.11
CA ILE A 7 16.36 22.95 0.92
C ILE A 7 15.18 23.54 0.15
N ARG A 8 14.51 24.56 0.72
CA ARG A 8 13.31 25.19 0.13
C ARG A 8 13.60 26.12 -1.05
N ASN A 9 14.83 26.60 -1.18
CA ASN A 9 15.22 27.57 -2.21
C ASN A 9 16.16 26.91 -3.23
N ARG A 10 15.73 26.88 -4.51
CA ARG A 10 16.49 26.22 -5.59
C ARG A 10 17.92 26.76 -5.78
N PRO A 11 18.15 28.09 -5.90
CA PRO A 11 19.51 28.63 -5.95
C PRO A 11 20.40 28.21 -4.76
N VAL A 12 19.84 28.15 -3.56
CA VAL A 12 20.55 27.65 -2.37
C VAL A 12 20.81 26.15 -2.48
N ALA A 13 19.86 25.37 -3.00
CA ALA A 13 20.03 23.94 -3.20
C ALA A 13 21.14 23.64 -4.21
N GLU A 14 21.20 24.36 -5.32
CA GLU A 14 22.22 24.23 -6.37
C GLU A 14 23.61 24.68 -5.89
N SER A 15 23.70 25.74 -5.09
CA SER A 15 24.99 26.18 -4.52
C SER A 15 25.49 25.23 -3.43
N THR A 16 24.60 24.75 -2.56
CA THR A 16 24.90 23.71 -1.57
C THR A 16 25.34 22.43 -2.27
N TYR A 17 24.63 21.98 -3.31
CA TYR A 17 25.02 20.83 -4.14
C TYR A 17 26.46 20.91 -4.65
N THR A 18 26.80 22.04 -5.27
CA THR A 18 28.13 22.26 -5.84
C THR A 18 29.22 22.19 -4.77
N SER A 19 28.88 22.59 -3.54
CA SER A 19 29.79 22.58 -2.39
C SER A 19 29.93 21.19 -1.76
N LEU A 20 28.86 20.39 -1.75
CA LEU A 20 28.83 19.07 -1.11
C LEU A 20 29.52 17.97 -1.93
N ARG A 21 29.67 18.13 -3.25
CA ARG A 21 30.26 17.10 -4.11
C ARG A 21 31.74 16.91 -3.79
N GLY A 22 32.12 15.71 -3.33
CA GLY A 22 33.47 15.41 -2.86
C GLY A 22 33.82 16.05 -1.51
N ALA A 23 32.82 16.59 -0.79
CA ALA A 23 32.99 17.01 0.59
C ALA A 23 33.19 15.78 1.51
N LYS A 24 33.72 16.04 2.70
CA LYS A 24 33.88 15.02 3.74
C LYS A 24 32.78 15.20 4.77
N ALA A 25 32.32 14.10 5.33
CA ALA A 25 31.41 14.10 6.45
C ALA A 25 32.07 13.38 7.63
N GLU A 26 31.96 13.96 8.82
CA GLU A 26 32.38 13.33 10.08
C GLU A 26 31.13 12.91 10.85
N VAL A 27 31.10 11.68 11.35
CA VAL A 27 30.03 11.20 12.21
C VAL A 27 30.20 11.82 13.59
N VAL A 28 29.32 12.75 13.96
CA VAL A 28 29.42 13.53 15.21
C VAL A 28 28.61 12.92 16.36
N ARG A 29 27.62 12.09 16.05
CA ARG A 29 26.80 11.39 17.04
C ARG A 29 26.26 10.10 16.45
N VAL A 30 26.30 9.02 17.23
CA VAL A 30 25.65 7.74 16.89
C VAL A 30 24.81 7.27 18.07
N GLU A 31 23.53 7.03 17.83
CA GLU A 31 22.60 6.43 18.78
C GLU A 31 22.12 5.09 18.24
N ARG A 32 22.09 4.09 19.11
CA ARG A 32 21.61 2.74 18.78
C ARG A 32 20.56 2.32 19.80
N GLU A 33 19.46 1.78 19.32
CA GLU A 33 18.39 1.27 20.18
C GLU A 33 17.74 0.01 19.63
N GLU A 34 17.33 -0.87 20.53
CA GLU A 34 16.52 -2.04 20.15
C GLU A 34 15.07 -1.58 19.87
N ARG A 35 14.57 -1.94 18.68
CA ARG A 35 13.18 -1.67 18.28
C ARG A 35 12.47 -2.98 17.92
N GLU A 36 11.20 -3.08 18.29
CA GLU A 36 10.31 -4.10 17.73
C GLU A 36 9.64 -3.58 16.47
N ILE A 37 9.74 -4.34 15.38
CA ILE A 37 9.01 -4.11 14.15
C ILE A 37 7.89 -5.14 14.08
N HIS A 38 6.66 -4.68 14.04
CA HIS A 38 5.50 -5.56 13.94
C HIS A 38 5.17 -5.89 12.49
N PRO A 39 4.65 -7.11 12.21
CA PRO A 39 4.09 -7.38 10.91
C PRO A 39 2.86 -6.49 10.66
N LYS A 40 2.50 -6.36 9.39
CA LYS A 40 1.28 -5.67 8.95
C LYS A 40 0.09 -6.64 8.96
N PRO A 41 -1.15 -6.14 9.04
CA PRO A 41 -2.33 -6.97 8.87
C PRO A 41 -2.30 -7.76 7.54
N PRO A 42 -3.00 -8.90 7.46
CA PRO A 42 -3.37 -9.52 6.20
C PRO A 42 -3.97 -8.50 5.23
N PHE A 43 -3.96 -8.82 3.94
CA PHE A 43 -4.59 -7.94 2.98
C PHE A 43 -6.11 -7.92 3.13
N GLU A 44 -6.66 -6.72 3.09
CA GLU A 44 -7.99 -6.43 2.55
C GLU A 44 -7.84 -5.93 1.10
N THR A 45 -8.93 -5.62 0.40
CA THR A 45 -8.87 -5.25 -1.02
C THR A 45 -8.04 -4.00 -1.28
N GLY A 46 -8.20 -2.93 -0.48
CA GLY A 46 -7.47 -1.69 -0.66
C GLY A 46 -5.95 -1.90 -0.52
N THR A 47 -5.52 -2.50 0.61
CA THR A 47 -4.09 -2.81 0.82
C THR A 47 -3.52 -3.81 -0.19
N MET A 48 -4.31 -4.78 -0.68
CA MET A 48 -3.87 -5.69 -1.75
C MET A 48 -3.62 -4.92 -3.05
N LEU A 49 -4.56 -4.06 -3.45
CA LEU A 49 -4.45 -3.24 -4.66
C LEU A 49 -3.23 -2.32 -4.58
N GLN A 50 -3.07 -1.59 -3.48
CA GLN A 50 -1.93 -0.71 -3.26
C GLN A 50 -0.60 -1.50 -3.36
N ALA A 51 -0.48 -2.61 -2.63
CA ALA A 51 0.75 -3.41 -2.63
C ALA A 51 1.04 -4.04 -4.00
N ALA A 52 0.04 -4.63 -4.66
CA ALA A 52 0.21 -5.35 -5.92
C ALA A 52 0.47 -4.40 -7.10
N THR A 53 -0.22 -3.26 -7.19
CA THR A 53 0.00 -2.29 -8.26
C THR A 53 1.41 -1.69 -8.20
N ARG A 54 1.89 -1.37 -6.98
CA ARG A 54 3.25 -0.88 -6.73
C ARG A 54 4.31 -1.96 -6.97
N ARG A 55 4.13 -3.14 -6.40
CA ARG A 55 5.15 -4.22 -6.38
C ARG A 55 5.20 -5.05 -7.65
N LEU A 56 4.04 -5.34 -8.24
CA LEU A 56 3.94 -6.15 -9.45
C LEU A 56 3.91 -5.33 -10.73
N ARG A 57 3.79 -3.99 -10.62
CA ARG A 57 3.64 -3.05 -11.74
C ARG A 57 2.47 -3.40 -12.64
N LEU A 58 1.33 -3.70 -12.01
CA LEU A 58 0.05 -4.01 -12.68
C LEU A 58 -0.94 -2.86 -12.48
N SER A 59 -1.97 -2.76 -13.33
CA SER A 59 -3.12 -1.89 -13.09
C SER A 59 -4.03 -2.47 -12.01
N SER A 60 -4.80 -1.63 -11.32
CA SER A 60 -5.77 -2.07 -10.31
C SER A 60 -6.78 -3.06 -10.89
N GLU A 61 -7.23 -2.84 -12.12
CA GLU A 61 -8.10 -3.76 -12.86
C GLU A 61 -7.44 -5.13 -13.05
N ARG A 62 -6.18 -5.18 -13.50
CA ARG A 62 -5.48 -6.44 -13.74
C ARG A 62 -5.25 -7.21 -12.46
N VAL A 63 -4.95 -6.52 -11.35
CA VAL A 63 -4.85 -7.14 -10.03
C VAL A 63 -6.17 -7.79 -9.63
N MET A 64 -7.31 -7.09 -9.80
CA MET A 64 -8.63 -7.66 -9.47
C MET A 64 -8.99 -8.87 -10.33
N GLN A 65 -8.68 -8.85 -11.63
CA GLN A 65 -8.89 -10.02 -12.49
C GLN A 65 -8.10 -11.23 -12.00
N LEU A 66 -6.81 -11.05 -11.68
CA LEU A 66 -5.97 -12.13 -11.14
C LEU A 66 -6.47 -12.63 -9.78
N ALA A 67 -6.94 -11.74 -8.91
CA ALA A 67 -7.49 -12.11 -7.61
C ALA A 67 -8.82 -12.88 -7.75
N GLN A 68 -9.67 -12.49 -8.72
CA GLN A 68 -10.88 -13.24 -9.09
C GLN A 68 -10.52 -14.65 -9.57
N ASP A 69 -9.56 -14.76 -10.48
CA ASP A 69 -9.05 -16.03 -11.00
C ASP A 69 -8.51 -16.95 -9.88
N LEU A 70 -7.73 -16.39 -8.94
CA LEU A 70 -7.20 -17.13 -7.78
C LEU A 70 -8.33 -17.57 -6.81
N PHE A 71 -9.35 -16.74 -6.62
CA PHE A 71 -10.50 -17.06 -5.78
C PHE A 71 -11.36 -18.17 -6.41
N GLU A 72 -11.68 -18.06 -7.70
CA GLU A 72 -12.42 -19.10 -8.45
C GLU A 72 -11.64 -20.42 -8.54
N GLY A 73 -10.31 -20.35 -8.59
CA GLY A 73 -9.43 -21.50 -8.45
C GLY A 73 -9.36 -22.08 -7.02
N GLY A 74 -10.03 -21.48 -6.04
CA GLY A 74 -10.02 -21.92 -4.64
C GLY A 74 -8.65 -21.80 -3.97
N LEU A 75 -7.82 -20.85 -4.39
CA LEU A 75 -6.44 -20.67 -3.93
C LEU A 75 -6.31 -19.56 -2.89
N ILE A 76 -7.16 -18.54 -2.98
CA ILE A 76 -7.31 -17.49 -1.97
C ILE A 76 -8.77 -17.38 -1.51
N THR A 77 -8.98 -16.78 -0.35
CA THR A 77 -10.31 -16.36 0.13
C THR A 77 -10.88 -15.23 -0.73
N TYR A 78 -12.16 -14.90 -0.52
CA TYR A 78 -12.84 -13.87 -1.31
C TYR A 78 -12.11 -12.52 -1.24
N HIS A 79 -11.67 -12.04 -2.40
CA HIS A 79 -10.74 -10.92 -2.51
C HIS A 79 -11.40 -9.54 -2.48
N ARG A 80 -12.74 -9.45 -2.47
CA ARG A 80 -13.51 -8.21 -2.28
C ARG A 80 -13.99 -8.13 -0.84
N THR A 81 -13.09 -7.70 0.03
CA THR A 81 -13.27 -7.65 1.48
C THR A 81 -12.56 -6.40 2.01
N ASP A 82 -13.17 -5.77 3.00
CA ASP A 82 -12.66 -4.67 3.81
C ASP A 82 -12.12 -5.17 5.17
N SER A 83 -12.13 -6.48 5.37
CA SER A 83 -11.72 -7.09 6.63
C SER A 83 -10.26 -7.53 6.59
N THR A 84 -9.54 -7.25 7.67
CA THR A 84 -8.23 -7.84 7.96
C THR A 84 -8.33 -9.07 8.87
N ARG A 85 -9.55 -9.43 9.30
CA ARG A 85 -9.82 -10.50 10.27
C ARG A 85 -9.38 -11.87 9.74
N VAL A 86 -8.75 -12.65 10.61
CA VAL A 86 -8.31 -14.01 10.35
C VAL A 86 -9.22 -15.00 11.06
N SER A 87 -9.87 -15.89 10.30
CA SER A 87 -10.67 -16.98 10.88
C SER A 87 -9.79 -18.04 11.56
N GLU A 88 -10.43 -18.92 12.33
CA GLU A 88 -9.74 -20.08 12.90
C GLU A 88 -9.16 -21.03 11.83
N GLU A 89 -9.79 -21.12 10.66
CA GLU A 89 -9.22 -21.86 9.51
C GLU A 89 -7.97 -21.17 8.97
N GLY A 90 -8.00 -19.84 8.84
CA GLY A 90 -6.83 -19.05 8.47
C GLY A 90 -5.67 -19.25 9.45
N LYS A 91 -5.93 -19.18 10.76
CA LYS A 91 -4.91 -19.44 11.79
C LYS A 91 -4.30 -20.83 11.65
N ARG A 92 -5.10 -21.86 11.33
CA ARG A 92 -4.60 -23.21 11.05
C ARG A 92 -3.68 -23.24 9.83
N VAL A 93 -4.08 -22.62 8.71
CA VAL A 93 -3.25 -22.52 7.50
C VAL A 93 -1.89 -21.89 7.81
N ALA A 94 -1.87 -20.75 8.51
CA ALA A 94 -0.61 -20.10 8.87
C ALA A 94 0.24 -20.98 9.79
N ARG A 95 -0.37 -21.55 10.84
CA ARG A 95 0.32 -22.42 11.80
C ARG A 95 0.98 -23.61 11.12
N ASP A 96 0.26 -24.28 10.23
CA ASP A 96 0.71 -25.52 9.62
C ASP A 96 1.89 -25.24 8.67
N TYR A 97 1.84 -24.13 7.91
CA TYR A 97 2.99 -23.69 7.10
C TYR A 97 4.19 -23.28 7.96
N ILE A 98 3.97 -22.46 9.01
CA ILE A 98 5.06 -21.95 9.86
C ILE A 98 5.78 -23.10 10.57
N ARG A 99 5.05 -24.08 11.11
CA ARG A 99 5.66 -25.25 11.78
C ARG A 99 6.43 -26.18 10.83
N ALA A 100 6.08 -26.19 9.54
CA ALA A 100 6.74 -27.00 8.55
C ALA A 100 8.03 -26.36 8.03
N ASN A 101 8.12 -25.02 8.03
CA ASN A 101 9.18 -24.26 7.35
C ASN A 101 10.03 -23.39 8.27
N PHE A 102 9.58 -23.10 9.49
CA PHE A 102 10.24 -22.23 10.46
C PHE A 102 10.19 -22.82 11.88
N ASP A 103 10.70 -22.06 12.85
CA ASP A 103 10.71 -22.50 14.24
C ASP A 103 9.28 -22.47 14.82
N PRO A 104 8.85 -23.48 15.60
CA PRO A 104 7.50 -23.51 16.19
C PRO A 104 7.14 -22.24 16.99
N GLU A 105 8.14 -21.62 17.60
CA GLU A 105 8.04 -20.39 18.37
C GLU A 105 7.79 -19.15 17.50
N ASP A 106 8.05 -19.19 16.19
CA ASP A 106 7.79 -18.06 15.29
C ASP A 106 6.28 -17.83 15.10
N TYR A 107 5.45 -18.86 15.29
CA TYR A 107 4.00 -18.74 15.19
C TYR A 107 3.43 -17.89 16.34
N ASN A 108 2.84 -16.75 15.99
CA ASN A 108 2.20 -15.82 16.90
C ASN A 108 0.84 -15.40 16.32
N PRO A 109 -0.23 -16.19 16.53
CA PRO A 109 -1.52 -15.93 15.90
C PRO A 109 -2.10 -14.59 16.35
N ARG A 110 -2.66 -13.85 15.40
CA ARG A 110 -3.37 -12.58 15.61
C ARG A 110 -4.68 -12.64 14.88
N THR A 111 -5.77 -12.28 15.55
CA THR A 111 -7.10 -12.22 14.91
C THR A 111 -7.17 -11.06 13.92
N TRP A 112 -6.52 -9.93 14.22
CA TRP A 112 -6.66 -8.64 13.52
C TRP A 112 -8.12 -8.15 13.52
N GLU A 113 -8.33 -6.90 13.91
CA GLU A 113 -9.64 -6.26 13.84
C GLU A 113 -9.68 -5.40 12.56
N PRO A 114 -10.82 -5.34 11.86
CA PRO A 114 -10.96 -4.44 10.72
C PRO A 114 -10.75 -2.98 11.17
N GLU A 115 -10.13 -2.17 10.32
CA GLU A 115 -9.92 -0.75 10.60
C GLU A 115 -11.23 0.05 10.60
N ALA A 116 -12.20 -0.36 9.77
CA ALA A 116 -13.50 0.30 9.66
C ALA A 116 -14.50 -0.27 10.69
N GLU A 117 -15.12 0.62 11.48
CA GLU A 117 -16.11 0.27 12.53
C GLU A 117 -17.35 -0.45 11.96
N HIS A 118 -17.64 -0.30 10.67
CA HIS A 118 -18.83 -0.85 10.02
C HIS A 118 -18.67 -2.30 9.54
N VAL A 119 -17.46 -2.86 9.58
CA VAL A 119 -17.20 -4.23 9.12
C VAL A 119 -17.62 -5.22 10.19
N GLU A 120 -18.84 -5.75 10.10
CA GLU A 120 -19.27 -6.85 10.97
C GLU A 120 -18.40 -8.10 10.78
N GLY A 121 -18.09 -8.76 11.90
CA GLY A 121 -17.07 -9.82 12.05
C GLY A 121 -17.27 -11.12 11.26
N ALA A 122 -18.11 -11.14 10.23
CA ALA A 122 -18.30 -12.27 9.32
C ALA A 122 -17.26 -12.29 8.18
N HIS A 123 -16.81 -11.12 7.69
CA HIS A 123 -15.87 -11.08 6.57
C HIS A 123 -14.47 -11.54 6.99
N GLU A 124 -13.77 -12.21 6.08
CA GLU A 124 -12.42 -12.70 6.28
C GLU A 124 -11.46 -11.90 5.39
N CYS A 125 -10.22 -11.75 5.83
CA CYS A 125 -9.14 -11.21 5.01
C CYS A 125 -8.84 -12.02 3.76
N ILE A 126 -8.06 -11.43 2.87
CA ILE A 126 -7.49 -12.08 1.69
C ILE A 126 -6.26 -12.88 2.12
N ARG A 127 -6.37 -14.21 2.02
CA ARG A 127 -5.32 -15.15 2.43
C ARG A 127 -5.33 -16.41 1.55
N PRO A 128 -4.23 -17.18 1.52
CA PRO A 128 -4.24 -18.52 0.93
C PRO A 128 -5.23 -19.45 1.64
N THR A 129 -5.78 -20.39 0.89
CA THR A 129 -6.67 -21.45 1.42
C THR A 129 -5.91 -22.69 1.90
N ARG A 130 -4.61 -22.77 1.62
CA ARG A 130 -3.74 -23.90 1.95
C ARG A 130 -2.38 -23.43 2.47
N PRO A 131 -1.70 -24.23 3.29
CA PRO A 131 -0.35 -23.94 3.77
C PRO A 131 0.70 -24.27 2.70
N ALA A 132 0.58 -23.65 1.53
CA ALA A 132 1.48 -23.88 0.39
C ALA A 132 1.93 -22.55 -0.18
N ASP A 133 3.23 -22.29 -0.23
CA ASP A 133 3.78 -21.09 -0.87
C ASP A 133 3.59 -21.11 -2.40
N ALA A 134 4.07 -20.10 -3.11
CA ALA A 134 3.89 -20.01 -4.55
C ALA A 134 4.65 -21.08 -5.36
N GLU A 135 5.75 -21.61 -4.84
CA GLU A 135 6.53 -22.67 -5.48
C GLU A 135 5.89 -24.04 -5.23
N GLU A 136 5.46 -24.30 -4.00
CA GLU A 136 4.69 -25.49 -3.62
C GLU A 136 3.37 -25.54 -4.40
N LEU A 137 2.63 -24.42 -4.46
CA LEU A 137 1.40 -24.31 -5.24
C LEU A 137 1.64 -24.65 -6.72
N ARG A 138 2.70 -24.09 -7.31
CA ARG A 138 3.07 -24.36 -8.71
C ARG A 138 3.34 -25.84 -8.92
N THR A 139 4.04 -26.48 -7.98
CA THR A 139 4.36 -27.91 -8.03
C THR A 139 3.09 -28.76 -7.91
N MET A 140 2.24 -28.47 -6.93
CA MET A 140 0.96 -29.18 -6.71
C MET A 140 0.02 -29.11 -7.92
N VAL A 141 -0.06 -27.95 -8.59
CA VAL A 141 -0.87 -27.80 -9.81
C VAL A 141 -0.27 -28.57 -10.99
N ARG A 142 1.06 -28.55 -11.14
CA ARG A 142 1.75 -29.31 -12.19
C ARG A 142 1.59 -30.82 -12.03
N GLU A 143 1.60 -31.31 -10.79
CA GLU A 143 1.45 -32.72 -10.44
C GLU A 143 -0.01 -33.18 -10.40
N GLY A 144 -0.97 -32.27 -10.59
CA GLY A 144 -2.40 -32.57 -10.56
C GLY A 144 -2.96 -32.82 -9.15
N ALA A 145 -2.19 -32.51 -8.09
CA ALA A 145 -2.65 -32.57 -6.71
C ALA A 145 -3.72 -31.49 -6.42
N ILE A 146 -3.70 -30.39 -7.17
CA ILE A 146 -4.74 -29.36 -7.17
C ILE A 146 -5.27 -29.20 -8.60
N GLN A 147 -6.57 -29.38 -8.78
CA GLN A 147 -7.26 -29.07 -10.02
C GLN A 147 -7.86 -27.68 -9.92
N THR A 148 -7.39 -26.75 -10.76
CA THR A 148 -7.94 -25.39 -10.86
C THR A 148 -8.74 -25.28 -12.16
N THR A 149 -9.87 -24.56 -12.11
CA THR A 149 -10.63 -24.18 -13.32
C THR A 149 -9.93 -23.10 -14.14
N VAL A 150 -8.95 -22.42 -13.54
CA VAL A 150 -8.20 -21.32 -14.14
C VAL A 150 -6.76 -21.74 -14.44
N THR A 151 -6.24 -21.29 -15.59
CA THR A 151 -4.83 -21.49 -15.96
C THR A 151 -3.95 -20.48 -15.20
N LEU A 152 -3.10 -20.96 -14.29
CA LEU A 152 -2.21 -20.11 -13.52
C LEU A 152 -1.03 -19.59 -14.37
N THR A 153 -1.03 -18.29 -14.62
CA THR A 153 0.09 -17.58 -15.26
C THR A 153 1.14 -17.13 -14.23
N SER A 154 2.27 -16.62 -14.70
CA SER A 154 3.30 -16.03 -13.82
C SER A 154 2.76 -14.88 -12.96
N HIS A 155 1.82 -14.08 -13.48
CA HIS A 155 1.21 -12.98 -12.71
C HIS A 155 0.28 -13.48 -11.61
N HIS A 156 -0.44 -14.60 -11.83
CA HIS A 156 -1.23 -15.23 -10.78
C HIS A 156 -0.34 -15.68 -9.62
N LEU A 157 0.75 -16.37 -9.94
CA LEU A 157 1.68 -16.86 -8.92
C LEU A 157 2.39 -15.73 -8.18
N ARG A 158 2.71 -14.61 -8.85
CA ARG A 158 3.29 -13.43 -8.19
C ARG A 158 2.30 -12.70 -7.27
N LEU A 159 1.02 -12.62 -7.65
CA LEU A 159 -0.02 -12.07 -6.77
C LEU A 159 -0.29 -13.00 -5.59
N TYR A 160 -0.39 -14.30 -5.84
CA TYR A 160 -0.52 -15.31 -4.80
C TYR A 160 0.64 -15.24 -3.80
N ASP A 161 1.89 -15.18 -4.28
CA ASP A 161 3.09 -15.05 -3.44
C ASP A 161 3.03 -13.82 -2.53
N LEU A 162 2.60 -12.67 -3.07
CA LEU A 162 2.43 -11.44 -2.30
C LEU A 162 1.39 -11.62 -1.19
N VAL A 163 0.22 -12.17 -1.51
CA VAL A 163 -0.86 -12.47 -0.54
C VAL A 163 -0.39 -13.45 0.52
N PHE A 164 0.27 -14.52 0.09
CA PHE A 164 0.77 -15.59 0.93
C PHE A 164 1.76 -15.06 1.97
N ARG A 165 2.82 -14.36 1.53
CA ARG A 165 3.85 -13.83 2.43
C ARG A 165 3.28 -12.81 3.40
N ARG A 166 2.41 -11.89 2.94
CA ARG A 166 1.77 -10.92 3.84
C ARG A 166 0.91 -11.63 4.90
N PHE A 167 0.13 -12.63 4.50
CA PHE A 167 -0.71 -13.38 5.40
C PHE A 167 0.11 -14.15 6.45
N VAL A 168 1.10 -14.93 6.02
CA VAL A 168 1.95 -15.71 6.95
C VAL A 168 2.70 -14.77 7.89
N ALA A 169 3.32 -13.70 7.38
CA ALA A 169 4.00 -12.70 8.20
C ALA A 169 3.10 -12.12 9.30
N SER A 170 1.82 -11.83 8.99
CA SER A 170 0.85 -11.30 9.96
C SER A 170 0.60 -12.23 11.16
N GLN A 171 0.91 -13.52 11.02
CA GLN A 171 0.73 -14.57 12.02
C GLN A 171 2.07 -15.01 12.65
N MET A 172 3.15 -14.27 12.42
CA MET A 172 4.48 -14.53 12.98
C MET A 172 4.88 -13.50 14.05
N LYS A 173 5.87 -13.82 14.89
CA LYS A 173 6.40 -12.89 15.90
C LYS A 173 6.92 -11.58 15.28
N PRO A 174 6.89 -10.46 16.02
CA PRO A 174 7.61 -9.26 15.63
C PRO A 174 9.09 -9.56 15.38
N ALA A 175 9.73 -8.74 14.55
CA ALA A 175 11.18 -8.74 14.44
C ALA A 175 11.76 -7.81 15.51
N LYS A 176 12.89 -8.20 16.12
CA LYS A 176 13.67 -7.28 16.95
C LYS A 176 14.91 -6.87 16.18
N VAL A 177 15.13 -5.57 16.11
CA VAL A 177 16.22 -4.98 15.35
C VAL A 177 17.03 -4.04 16.22
N LEU A 178 18.33 -3.98 15.96
CA LEU A 178 19.17 -2.90 16.43
C LEU A 178 19.09 -1.78 15.40
N TYR A 179 18.43 -0.69 15.75
CA TYR A 179 18.29 0.48 14.90
C TYR A 179 19.40 1.49 15.20
N GLN A 180 20.02 2.06 14.17
CA GLN A 180 21.07 3.06 14.29
C GLN A 180 20.60 4.39 13.71
N GLU A 181 20.79 5.47 14.45
CA GLU A 181 20.65 6.86 14.02
C GLU A 181 22.01 7.55 14.15
N ALA A 182 22.52 8.09 13.05
CA ALA A 182 23.79 8.79 12.99
C ALA A 182 23.59 10.21 12.47
N VAL A 183 24.21 11.18 13.14
CA VAL A 183 24.31 12.57 12.69
C VAL A 183 25.70 12.79 12.12
N LEU A 184 25.74 13.35 10.91
CA LEU A 184 26.96 13.60 10.16
C LEU A 184 27.11 15.10 9.94
N GLU A 185 28.23 15.67 10.36
CA GLU A 185 28.60 17.04 10.02
C GLU A 185 29.36 17.03 8.70
N VAL A 186 28.85 17.73 7.69
CA VAL A 186 29.50 17.85 6.39
C VAL A 186 30.40 19.07 6.37
N GLU A 187 31.66 18.85 6.04
CA GLU A 187 32.69 19.87 5.95
C GLU A 187 33.13 20.13 4.50
N VAL A 188 33.23 21.42 4.15
CA VAL A 188 33.88 21.87 2.92
C VAL A 188 35.09 22.71 3.30
N LYS A 189 36.29 22.24 2.92
CA LYS A 189 37.57 22.89 3.29
C LYS A 189 37.74 23.10 4.81
N GLY A 190 37.21 22.18 5.62
CA GLY A 190 37.30 22.21 7.09
C GLY A 190 36.31 23.18 7.76
N VAL A 191 35.27 23.62 7.04
CA VAL A 191 34.18 24.42 7.60
C VAL A 191 32.90 23.61 7.53
N PRO A 192 32.15 23.45 8.64
CA PRO A 192 30.83 22.83 8.64
C PRO A 192 29.86 23.62 7.75
N VAL A 193 29.20 22.93 6.81
CA VAL A 193 28.25 23.55 5.88
C VAL A 193 26.85 22.93 5.93
N ALA A 194 26.72 21.70 6.42
CA ALA A 194 25.45 21.01 6.50
C ALA A 194 25.51 19.91 7.56
N GLU A 195 24.34 19.53 8.08
CA GLU A 195 24.14 18.36 8.91
C GLU A 195 23.30 17.35 8.12
N LEU A 196 23.67 16.07 8.14
CA LEU A 196 22.95 14.98 7.51
C LEU A 196 22.60 13.92 8.56
N GLU A 197 21.41 13.36 8.45
CA GLU A 197 20.99 12.22 9.26
C GLU A 197 21.00 10.95 8.41
N LEU A 198 21.60 9.89 8.95
CA LEU A 198 21.52 8.54 8.42
C LEU A 198 20.85 7.65 9.45
N SER A 199 19.86 6.89 9.02
CA SER A 199 19.19 5.94 9.91
C SER A 199 18.76 4.67 9.19
N GLY A 200 18.74 3.58 9.95
CA GLY A 200 18.33 2.27 9.44
C GLY A 200 18.54 1.14 10.43
N VAL A 201 18.25 -0.07 9.97
CA VAL A 201 18.44 -1.32 10.72
C VAL A 201 19.90 -1.76 10.58
N LEU A 202 20.65 -1.72 11.68
CA LEU A 202 22.03 -2.19 11.72
C LEU A 202 22.08 -3.72 11.73
N GLU A 203 21.23 -4.33 12.56
CA GLU A 203 21.18 -5.78 12.73
C GLU A 203 19.75 -6.24 13.00
N ILE A 204 19.37 -7.39 12.45
CA ILE A 204 18.14 -8.10 12.81
C ILE A 204 18.51 -9.11 13.91
N VAL A 205 18.30 -8.73 15.17
CA VAL A 205 18.62 -9.54 16.36
C VAL A 205 17.69 -10.76 16.46
N GLU A 206 16.39 -10.55 16.24
CA GLU A 206 15.41 -11.63 16.12
C GLU A 206 14.62 -11.45 14.81
N PRO A 207 14.74 -12.36 13.83
CA PRO A 207 14.09 -12.19 12.53
C PRO A 207 12.56 -12.17 12.57
N GLY A 208 11.94 -12.98 13.41
CA GLY A 208 10.48 -13.08 13.51
C GLY A 208 9.80 -13.23 12.13
N PHE A 209 8.80 -12.40 11.86
CA PHE A 209 8.06 -12.40 10.59
C PHE A 209 8.91 -12.10 9.35
N THR A 210 10.11 -11.53 9.50
CA THR A 210 10.96 -11.22 8.33
C THR A 210 11.48 -12.47 7.63
N LYS A 211 11.50 -13.64 8.31
CA LYS A 211 11.91 -14.94 7.73
C LYS A 211 11.09 -15.35 6.50
N VAL A 212 9.82 -14.93 6.41
CA VAL A 212 8.94 -15.27 5.28
C VAL A 212 8.94 -14.21 4.16
N LEU A 213 9.59 -13.08 4.39
CA LEU A 213 9.63 -11.96 3.47
C LEU A 213 10.87 -12.02 2.55
N THR A 214 10.80 -11.32 1.42
CA THR A 214 11.98 -11.11 0.57
C THR A 214 12.60 -9.75 0.83
N GLU A 215 13.84 -9.55 0.38
CA GLU A 215 14.54 -8.26 0.38
C GLU A 215 13.69 -7.11 -0.19
N TYR A 216 12.83 -7.39 -1.17
CA TYR A 216 11.98 -6.38 -1.77
C TYR A 216 10.73 -6.07 -0.93
N ASP A 217 10.35 -6.91 0.03
CA ASP A 217 9.22 -6.69 0.94
C ASP A 217 9.64 -5.84 2.16
N LEU A 218 10.87 -6.02 2.65
CA LEU A 218 11.42 -5.38 3.86
C LEU A 218 11.25 -3.85 3.89
N PRO A 219 11.46 -3.09 2.79
CA PRO A 219 11.27 -1.64 2.81
C PRO A 219 9.84 -1.20 3.15
N ALA A 220 8.83 -2.04 2.89
CA ALA A 220 7.45 -1.73 3.26
C ALA A 220 7.20 -1.77 4.77
N TYR A 221 8.13 -2.35 5.54
CA TYR A 221 8.12 -2.45 7.00
C TYR A 221 9.13 -1.50 7.66
N GLY A 222 9.72 -0.57 6.90
CA GLY A 222 10.77 0.33 7.41
C GLY A 222 12.12 -0.35 7.62
N ILE A 223 12.29 -1.60 7.19
CA ILE A 223 13.55 -2.34 7.30
C ILE A 223 14.42 -1.98 6.10
N ARG A 224 15.40 -1.11 6.36
CA ARG A 224 16.46 -0.75 5.41
C ARG A 224 17.78 -0.89 6.14
N GLU A 225 18.67 -1.72 5.62
CA GLU A 225 19.98 -1.94 6.23
C GLU A 225 20.81 -0.67 6.24
N THR A 226 21.56 -0.47 7.32
CA THR A 226 22.59 0.57 7.45
C THR A 226 23.91 -0.07 7.86
N PRO A 227 25.06 0.40 7.35
CA PRO A 227 26.34 -0.04 7.88
C PRO A 227 26.52 0.45 9.32
N GLU A 228 27.38 -0.25 10.05
CA GLU A 228 27.85 0.20 11.35
C GLU A 228 28.64 1.50 11.20
N LEU A 229 28.34 2.48 12.06
CA LEU A 229 29.05 3.74 12.15
C LEU A 229 29.48 3.98 13.60
N GLU A 230 30.63 4.62 13.77
CA GLU A 230 31.17 5.07 15.05
C GLU A 230 31.38 6.59 15.05
N GLU A 231 31.33 7.22 16.23
CA GLU A 231 31.68 8.63 16.35
C GLU A 231 33.14 8.88 15.93
N GLY A 232 33.35 9.90 15.12
CA GLY A 232 34.64 10.23 14.52
C GLY A 232 34.92 9.52 13.19
N ASP A 233 34.03 8.63 12.71
CA ASP A 233 34.14 8.05 11.37
C ASP A 233 34.11 9.16 10.31
N ARG A 234 35.04 9.04 9.35
CA ARG A 234 35.17 10.00 8.23
C ARG A 234 34.70 9.36 6.94
N LEU A 235 33.64 9.92 6.39
CA LEU A 235 32.99 9.46 5.18
C LEU A 235 33.22 10.44 4.03
N GLU A 236 33.36 9.92 2.82
CA GLU A 236 33.40 10.73 1.61
C GLU A 236 32.00 10.81 1.00
N ILE A 237 31.54 12.03 0.71
CA ILE A 237 30.26 12.22 0.02
C ILE A 237 30.46 11.84 -1.45
N GLY A 238 29.80 10.75 -1.84
CA GLY A 238 29.78 10.25 -3.22
C GLY A 238 28.91 11.10 -4.14
N ASP A 239 28.07 10.44 -4.94
CA ASP A 239 27.16 11.15 -5.83
C ASP A 239 26.12 11.91 -5.03
N VAL A 240 26.01 13.20 -5.33
CA VAL A 240 24.91 14.05 -4.89
C VAL A 240 23.95 14.15 -6.09
N GLU A 241 22.65 14.11 -5.81
CA GLU A 241 21.61 14.43 -6.80
C GLU A 241 20.71 15.53 -6.23
N VAL A 242 20.46 16.59 -7.00
CA VAL A 242 19.43 17.57 -6.67
C VAL A 242 18.13 17.11 -7.29
N LEU A 243 17.21 16.66 -6.45
CA LEU A 243 15.85 16.36 -6.88
C LEU A 243 14.97 17.55 -6.52
N GLU A 244 14.43 18.23 -7.54
CA GLU A 244 13.32 19.14 -7.34
C GLU A 244 12.12 18.32 -6.87
N ARG A 245 11.59 18.66 -5.69
CA ARG A 245 10.38 18.03 -5.17
C ARG A 245 9.27 19.04 -5.03
N HIS A 246 8.13 18.77 -5.67
CA HIS A 246 6.90 19.49 -5.42
C HIS A 246 6.30 19.05 -4.07
N GLU A 247 5.55 19.94 -3.40
CA GLU A 247 4.86 19.63 -2.15
C GLU A 247 3.78 18.55 -2.36
N GLU A 248 3.16 18.54 -3.54
CA GLU A 248 2.20 17.54 -3.99
C GLU A 248 2.67 16.93 -5.31
N TYR A 249 2.66 15.60 -5.38
CA TYR A 249 2.91 14.86 -6.62
C TYR A 249 1.61 14.29 -7.16
N PRO A 250 1.50 14.13 -8.49
CA PRO A 250 0.40 13.37 -9.06
C PRO A 250 0.44 11.92 -8.53
N TYR A 251 -0.72 11.41 -8.15
CA TYR A 251 -0.89 10.04 -7.69
C TYR A 251 -0.45 9.02 -8.75
N ASP A 252 0.14 7.90 -8.33
CA ASP A 252 0.03 6.66 -9.08
C ASP A 252 -1.26 5.88 -8.73
N GLN A 253 -1.54 4.76 -9.39
CA GLN A 253 -2.75 3.96 -9.10
C GLN A 253 -2.77 3.38 -7.67
N SER A 254 -1.60 3.17 -7.06
CA SER A 254 -1.49 2.64 -5.70
C SER A 254 -1.86 3.70 -4.67
N GLU A 255 -1.31 4.91 -4.83
CA GLU A 255 -1.57 6.06 -3.95
C GLU A 255 -3.01 6.57 -4.11
N LEU A 256 -3.55 6.55 -5.33
CA LEU A 256 -4.95 6.91 -5.57
C LEU A 256 -5.92 5.95 -4.84
N VAL A 257 -5.67 4.63 -4.88
CA VAL A 257 -6.50 3.66 -4.16
C VAL A 257 -6.35 3.79 -2.64
N GLU A 258 -5.13 4.08 -2.16
CA GLU A 258 -4.87 4.34 -0.75
C GLU A 258 -5.63 5.58 -0.26
N ASP A 259 -5.50 6.71 -0.95
CA ASP A 259 -6.17 7.97 -0.61
C ASP A 259 -7.70 7.83 -0.69
N MET A 260 -8.22 7.17 -1.73
CA MET A 260 -9.65 6.82 -1.83
C MET A 260 -10.13 6.06 -0.60
N ARG A 261 -9.42 5.02 -0.18
CA ARG A 261 -9.80 4.23 0.99
C ARG A 261 -9.70 5.05 2.30
N GLU A 262 -8.60 5.77 2.50
CA GLU A 262 -8.37 6.58 3.71
C GLU A 262 -9.42 7.69 3.86
N ARG A 263 -9.92 8.22 2.74
CA ARG A 263 -11.02 9.20 2.70
C ARG A 263 -12.41 8.59 2.69
N GLY A 264 -12.54 7.25 2.79
CA GLY A 264 -13.84 6.56 2.77
C GLY A 264 -14.57 6.66 1.43
N LEU A 265 -13.84 6.76 0.32
CA LEU A 265 -14.37 6.90 -1.04
C LEU A 265 -14.24 5.60 -1.82
N GLY A 266 -15.29 4.80 -1.82
CA GLY A 266 -15.31 3.52 -2.49
C GLY A 266 -15.44 2.35 -1.53
N ARG A 267 -15.56 1.17 -2.13
CA ARG A 267 -15.71 -0.11 -1.46
C ARG A 267 -14.82 -1.13 -2.17
N PRO A 268 -14.54 -2.29 -1.55
CA PRO A 268 -13.82 -3.40 -2.18
C PRO A 268 -14.29 -3.77 -3.60
N SER A 269 -15.59 -3.59 -3.88
CA SER A 269 -16.18 -3.83 -5.19
C SER A 269 -15.93 -2.71 -6.21
N THR A 270 -15.62 -1.48 -5.78
CA THR A 270 -15.61 -0.29 -6.64
C THR A 270 -14.23 0.32 -6.86
N TYR A 271 -13.25 0.18 -5.95
CA TYR A 271 -11.93 0.82 -6.07
C TYR A 271 -11.29 0.67 -7.46
N ALA A 272 -11.05 -0.57 -7.90
CA ALA A 272 -10.44 -0.81 -9.21
C ALA A 272 -11.32 -0.39 -10.38
N GLN A 273 -12.66 -0.47 -10.23
CA GLN A 273 -13.60 -0.07 -11.27
C GLN A 273 -13.64 1.45 -11.45
N ILE A 274 -13.51 2.22 -10.37
CA ILE A 274 -13.46 3.68 -10.44
C ILE A 274 -12.20 4.11 -11.18
N VAL A 275 -11.03 3.59 -10.78
CA VAL A 275 -9.76 3.85 -11.45
C VAL A 275 -9.82 3.47 -12.93
N GLU A 276 -10.32 2.26 -13.25
CA GLU A 276 -10.49 1.79 -14.63
C GLU A 276 -11.40 2.69 -15.46
N LYS A 277 -12.53 3.15 -14.90
CA LYS A 277 -13.45 4.07 -15.59
C LYS A 277 -12.79 5.40 -15.92
N LEU A 278 -11.94 5.96 -15.04
CA LEU A 278 -11.23 7.21 -15.31
C LEU A 278 -10.31 7.08 -16.52
N PHE A 279 -9.56 5.97 -16.62
CA PHE A 279 -8.71 5.68 -17.78
C PHE A 279 -9.53 5.37 -19.04
N ARG A 280 -10.56 4.52 -18.94
CA ARG A 280 -11.39 4.11 -20.08
C ARG A 280 -12.15 5.27 -20.69
N ARG A 281 -12.67 6.19 -19.87
CA ARG A 281 -13.28 7.45 -20.34
C ARG A 281 -12.25 8.47 -20.79
N GLY A 282 -10.96 8.18 -20.59
CA GLY A 282 -9.82 9.05 -20.84
C GLY A 282 -10.00 10.42 -20.20
N TYR A 283 -10.44 10.42 -18.94
CA TYR A 283 -10.36 11.60 -18.07
C TYR A 283 -8.96 11.77 -17.53
N VAL A 284 -8.24 10.66 -17.36
CA VAL A 284 -6.85 10.63 -16.94
C VAL A 284 -6.00 9.78 -17.88
N TYR A 285 -4.69 9.98 -17.83
CA TYR A 285 -3.70 9.15 -18.51
C TYR A 285 -2.49 8.87 -17.60
N GLU A 286 -1.79 7.77 -17.85
CA GLU A 286 -0.64 7.32 -17.06
C GLU A 286 0.65 7.55 -17.83
N VAL A 287 1.66 8.18 -17.21
CA VAL A 287 2.99 8.36 -17.83
C VAL A 287 3.89 7.14 -17.58
N PRO A 288 4.60 6.59 -18.60
CA PRO A 288 5.27 5.29 -18.47
C PRO A 288 6.39 5.17 -17.42
N GLN A 289 7.11 6.27 -17.13
CA GLN A 289 8.34 6.20 -16.33
C GLN A 289 8.08 6.09 -14.82
N ARG A 290 7.08 6.84 -14.32
CA ARG A 290 6.70 6.89 -12.90
C ARG A 290 5.31 6.33 -12.63
N ARG A 291 4.53 6.01 -13.67
CA ARG A 291 3.12 5.64 -13.59
C ARG A 291 2.22 6.68 -12.92
N TRP A 292 2.68 7.94 -12.93
CA TRP A 292 1.88 9.07 -12.46
C TRP A 292 0.65 9.26 -13.35
N ILE A 293 -0.45 9.60 -12.70
CA ILE A 293 -1.74 9.84 -13.31
C ILE A 293 -1.93 11.35 -13.42
N PHE A 294 -2.23 11.81 -14.62
CA PHE A 294 -2.55 13.21 -14.87
C PHE A 294 -3.95 13.34 -15.46
N PRO A 295 -4.68 14.42 -15.13
CA PRO A 295 -5.91 14.73 -15.82
C PRO A 295 -5.63 15.10 -17.27
N THR A 296 -6.58 14.77 -18.13
CA THR A 296 -6.66 15.28 -19.51
C THR A 296 -7.51 16.56 -19.52
N THR A 297 -7.37 17.40 -20.56
CA THR A 297 -8.28 18.55 -20.76
C THR A 297 -9.75 18.16 -20.72
N ARG A 298 -10.09 16.97 -21.22
CA ARG A 298 -11.46 16.44 -21.14
C ARG A 298 -11.85 16.11 -19.70
N GLY A 299 -10.95 15.50 -18.92
CA GLY A 299 -11.17 15.19 -17.52
C GLY A 299 -11.40 16.45 -16.69
N GLU A 300 -10.57 17.47 -16.92
CA GLU A 300 -10.72 18.79 -16.29
C GLU A 300 -12.05 19.44 -16.65
N ALA A 301 -12.40 19.52 -17.93
CA ALA A 301 -13.66 20.11 -18.37
C ALA A 301 -14.90 19.38 -17.80
N VAL A 302 -14.86 18.05 -17.73
CA VAL A 302 -15.95 17.26 -17.14
C VAL A 302 -16.03 17.49 -15.63
N TYR A 303 -14.90 17.53 -14.94
CA TYR A 303 -14.87 17.82 -13.50
C TYR A 303 -15.38 19.23 -13.22
N GLU A 304 -14.89 20.25 -13.92
CA GLU A 304 -15.31 21.64 -13.74
C GLU A 304 -16.81 21.81 -13.99
N TYR A 305 -17.34 21.23 -15.07
CA TYR A 305 -18.78 21.25 -15.36
C TYR A 305 -19.59 20.59 -14.24
N LEU A 306 -19.20 19.38 -13.80
CA LEU A 306 -19.91 18.65 -12.77
C LEU A 306 -19.83 19.34 -11.40
N SER A 307 -18.67 19.82 -11.01
CA SER A 307 -18.47 20.54 -9.74
C SER A 307 -19.16 21.90 -9.73
N THR A 308 -19.30 22.57 -10.88
CA THR A 308 -19.99 23.87 -10.97
C THR A 308 -21.51 23.72 -10.93
N HIS A 309 -22.06 22.73 -11.63
CA HIS A 309 -23.51 22.60 -11.81
C HIS A 309 -24.16 21.55 -10.92
N TYR A 310 -23.39 20.58 -10.44
CA TYR A 310 -23.87 19.41 -9.71
C TYR A 310 -23.00 19.10 -8.48
N GLU A 311 -22.39 20.12 -7.85
CA GLU A 311 -21.48 19.99 -6.69
C GLU A 311 -22.00 18.99 -5.64
N ARG A 312 -23.29 19.15 -5.28
CA ARG A 312 -23.98 18.30 -4.30
C ARG A 312 -23.98 16.81 -4.65
N PHE A 313 -23.79 16.41 -5.91
CA PHE A 313 -23.84 15.02 -6.35
C PHE A 313 -22.47 14.43 -6.69
N VAL A 314 -21.44 15.28 -6.80
CA VAL A 314 -20.09 14.85 -7.19
C VAL A 314 -19.04 15.11 -6.12
N SER A 315 -19.45 15.63 -4.96
CA SER A 315 -18.56 15.82 -3.82
C SER A 315 -18.13 14.49 -3.17
N GLU A 316 -16.96 14.51 -2.54
CA GLU A 316 -16.49 13.41 -1.70
C GLU A 316 -17.46 13.12 -0.54
N GLU A 317 -18.02 14.17 0.07
CA GLU A 317 -18.97 14.08 1.19
C GLU A 317 -20.23 13.32 0.78
N THR A 318 -20.80 13.64 -0.38
CA THR A 318 -21.97 12.94 -0.93
C THR A 318 -21.68 11.48 -1.19
N THR A 319 -20.49 11.17 -1.68
CA THR A 319 -20.07 9.79 -1.94
C THR A 319 -19.99 9.01 -0.63
N ARG A 320 -19.33 9.57 0.40
CA ARG A 320 -19.25 8.98 1.74
C ARG A 320 -20.63 8.77 2.37
N ASP A 321 -21.48 9.79 2.35
CA ASP A 321 -22.83 9.72 2.93
C ASP A 321 -23.68 8.62 2.26
N LEU A 322 -23.66 8.53 0.93
CA LEU A 322 -24.35 7.45 0.23
C LEU A 322 -23.82 6.06 0.63
N GLU A 323 -22.51 5.96 0.76
CA GLU A 323 -21.81 4.74 1.15
C GLU A 323 -22.12 4.32 2.61
N GLU A 324 -22.18 5.27 3.54
CA GLU A 324 -22.60 5.05 4.93
C GLU A 324 -24.08 4.65 5.04
N ARG A 325 -24.97 5.25 4.23
CA ARG A 325 -26.38 4.85 4.15
C ARG A 325 -26.52 3.40 3.67
N MET A 326 -25.72 2.97 2.69
CA MET A 326 -25.71 1.57 2.24
C MET A 326 -25.25 0.62 3.35
N ASP A 327 -24.22 0.99 4.10
CA ASP A 327 -23.75 0.18 5.24
C ASP A 327 -24.80 0.12 6.35
N ALA A 328 -25.47 1.22 6.66
CA ALA A 328 -26.56 1.24 7.64
C ALA A 328 -27.69 0.28 7.24
N VAL A 329 -28.05 0.23 5.96
CA VAL A 329 -29.02 -0.75 5.44
C VAL A 329 -28.49 -2.18 5.56
N ALA A 330 -27.24 -2.44 5.18
CA ALA A 330 -26.63 -3.77 5.27
C ALA A 330 -26.59 -4.32 6.70
N LEU A 331 -26.40 -3.43 7.68
CA LEU A 331 -26.38 -3.73 9.12
C LEU A 331 -27.78 -3.75 9.77
N GLY A 332 -28.85 -3.54 9.00
CA GLY A 332 -30.22 -3.47 9.53
C GLY A 332 -30.49 -2.27 10.44
N LYS A 333 -29.67 -1.21 10.34
CA LYS A 333 -29.82 0.06 11.08
C LYS A 333 -30.67 1.08 10.35
N ALA A 334 -30.94 0.88 9.05
CA ALA A 334 -31.80 1.71 8.22
C ALA A 334 -32.65 0.85 7.28
N GLU A 335 -33.85 1.32 6.93
CA GLU A 335 -34.74 0.65 5.98
C GLU A 335 -34.43 1.09 4.54
N TYR A 336 -34.12 0.14 3.67
CA TYR A 336 -33.69 0.45 2.29
C TYR A 336 -34.74 1.24 1.50
N GLN A 337 -36.03 1.03 1.76
CA GLN A 337 -37.11 1.75 1.07
C GLN A 337 -37.13 3.22 1.43
N GLU A 338 -36.90 3.56 2.70
CA GLU A 338 -36.83 4.94 3.17
C GLU A 338 -35.60 5.65 2.60
N GLU A 339 -34.44 4.98 2.58
CA GLU A 339 -33.23 5.53 1.96
C GLU A 339 -33.38 5.75 0.45
N MET A 340 -34.04 4.82 -0.24
CA MET A 340 -34.36 4.97 -1.67
C MET A 340 -35.34 6.12 -1.93
N GLU A 341 -36.36 6.32 -1.08
CA GLU A 341 -37.30 7.43 -1.19
C GLU A 341 -36.58 8.78 -0.97
N LYS A 342 -35.71 8.88 0.05
CA LYS A 342 -34.87 10.06 0.26
C LYS A 342 -34.03 10.36 -0.98
N LEU A 343 -33.32 9.36 -1.51
CA LEU A 343 -32.48 9.52 -2.69
C LEU A 343 -33.29 9.94 -3.93
N TYR A 344 -34.47 9.33 -4.15
CA TYR A 344 -35.36 9.71 -5.25
C TYR A 344 -35.77 11.18 -5.16
N LEU A 345 -36.23 11.64 -3.99
CA LEU A 345 -36.63 13.03 -3.76
C LEU A 345 -35.46 14.02 -3.88
N GLU A 346 -34.25 13.58 -3.54
CA GLU A 346 -33.03 14.36 -3.75
C GLU A 346 -32.70 14.52 -5.24
N LEU A 347 -32.86 13.46 -6.04
CA LEU A 347 -32.58 13.46 -7.48
C LEU A 347 -33.65 14.16 -8.31
N GLU A 348 -34.93 14.05 -7.95
CA GLU A 348 -36.04 14.70 -8.66
C GLU A 348 -35.84 16.22 -8.75
N ARG A 349 -35.35 16.84 -7.67
CA ARG A 349 -35.03 18.28 -7.62
C ARG A 349 -33.93 18.70 -8.59
N VAL A 350 -33.08 17.77 -9.03
CA VAL A 350 -31.97 18.03 -9.97
C VAL A 350 -32.45 17.95 -11.40
N VAL A 351 -33.30 16.98 -11.70
CA VAL A 351 -33.85 16.79 -13.05
C VAL A 351 -34.72 17.99 -13.46
N GLU A 352 -35.31 18.69 -12.48
CA GLU A 352 -36.04 19.93 -12.71
C GLU A 352 -35.15 21.18 -12.88
N MET A 353 -33.83 21.07 -12.66
CA MET A 353 -32.92 22.18 -12.91
C MET A 353 -32.81 22.40 -14.44
N PRO A 354 -32.93 23.64 -14.93
CA PRO A 354 -32.67 23.92 -16.34
C PRO A 354 -31.23 23.50 -16.68
N ASP A 355 -31.03 22.94 -17.88
CA ASP A 355 -29.68 22.69 -18.40
C ASP A 355 -28.87 24.00 -18.28
N PRO A 356 -27.69 23.97 -17.63
CA PRO A 356 -26.84 25.14 -17.59
C PRO A 356 -26.47 25.55 -19.03
N GLU A 357 -26.55 26.84 -19.33
CA GLU A 357 -26.10 27.35 -20.63
C GLU A 357 -24.61 26.97 -20.84
N PRO A 358 -24.24 26.56 -22.08
CA PRO A 358 -22.93 25.99 -22.39
C PRO A 358 -21.75 26.94 -22.22
#